data_AF-A0AAV2YI68-F1
#
_entry.id   AF-A0AAV2YI68-F1
#
_cell.length_a   1.000
_cell.length_b   1.000
_cell.length_c   1.000
_cell.angle_alpha   90.00
_cell.angle_beta   90.00
_cell.angle_gamma   90.00
#
_symmetry.space_group_name_H-M   'P 1'
#
loop_
_entity.id
_entity.type
_entity.pdbx_description
1 polymer ?
#
loop_
_entity_poly.entity_id
_entity_poly.type
_entity_poly.pdbx_seq_one_letter_code
_entity_poly.pdbx_strand_id
1 'polypeptide(L)'
;MAAHSKAETLLSDCMVVAGCHTQAQVITKHLDILLHLCVDGISKEDWTAQGSLPMRVLRWLVTQVTLPNLGGDKLGRLLKAVFPLVEDLNDSTQLVGMHMLRHIVFNVTATELRWYGVVLAMLAVGSDLQPYDDCFLRVLNDASLCSDVHLRRIYLVRLRSAIERMGAPHSLHLVRYLQPLLKVLLASFESVNADLLIDALQTLETTVRGAWPRIPAHSEEIVVGVFRVVAFCEMFDGTPPHAPSVDIKQTLLDTCAKVLQLVRDLDQARTDEMINKISAECRPLDRFCAQIVTQEKR
;
A
#
# COMPACT_ATOMS: atom_id res chain seq x y z
N MET A 1 35.40 -10.67 14.10
CA MET A 1 35.29 -10.43 15.56
C MET A 1 36.21 -9.30 16.05
N ALA A 2 37.51 -9.29 15.73
CA ALA A 2 38.43 -8.23 16.18
C ALA A 2 38.06 -6.79 15.76
N ALA A 3 37.56 -6.60 14.53
CA ALA A 3 37.15 -5.28 14.04
C ALA A 3 35.90 -4.71 14.75
N HIS A 4 34.97 -5.59 15.13
CA HIS A 4 33.74 -5.20 15.85
C HIS A 4 34.06 -4.76 17.27
N SER A 5 34.89 -5.54 17.98
CA SER A 5 35.39 -5.19 19.32
C SER A 5 36.13 -3.84 19.32
N LYS A 6 36.96 -3.58 18.31
CA LYS A 6 37.67 -2.29 18.18
C LYS A 6 36.72 -1.11 17.92
N ALA A 7 35.67 -1.32 17.11
CA ALA A 7 34.65 -0.29 16.85
C ALA A 7 33.80 0.03 18.09
N GLU A 8 33.45 -0.99 18.89
CA GLU A 8 32.74 -0.80 20.16
C GLU A 8 33.59 -0.04 21.19
N THR A 9 34.89 -0.33 21.23
CA THR A 9 35.83 0.36 22.14
C THR A 9 35.96 1.83 21.74
N LEU A 10 36.14 2.12 20.44
CA LEU A 10 36.17 3.48 19.89
C LEU A 10 34.88 4.25 20.16
N LEU A 11 33.73 3.60 20.03
CA LEU A 11 32.44 4.24 20.31
C LEU A 11 32.28 4.56 21.81
N SER A 12 32.76 3.68 22.69
CA SER A 12 32.82 3.93 24.13
C SER A 12 33.73 5.11 24.47
N ASP A 13 34.91 5.20 23.85
CA ASP A 13 35.83 6.32 24.04
C ASP A 13 35.21 7.64 23.56
N CYS A 14 34.55 7.62 22.39
CA CYS A 14 33.79 8.75 21.87
C CYS A 14 32.65 9.18 22.81
N MET A 15 31.97 8.23 23.46
CA MET A 15 30.93 8.53 24.46
C MET A 15 31.51 9.27 25.66
N VAL A 16 32.68 8.84 26.16
CA VAL A 16 33.38 9.51 27.27
C VAL A 16 33.81 10.92 26.88
N VAL A 17 34.44 11.10 25.72
CA VAL A 17 34.90 12.41 25.23
C VAL A 17 33.73 13.35 24.95
N ALA A 18 32.63 12.85 24.40
CA ALA A 18 31.45 13.65 24.09
C ALA A 18 30.58 13.96 25.33
N GLY A 19 30.87 13.34 26.49
CA GLY A 19 30.06 13.46 27.70
C GLY A 19 28.66 12.85 27.55
N CYS A 20 28.54 11.76 26.79
CA CYS A 20 27.28 11.10 26.49
C CYS A 20 27.19 9.74 27.20
N HIS A 21 26.00 9.39 27.68
CA HIS A 21 25.74 8.13 28.39
C HIS A 21 25.19 7.02 27.48
N THR A 22 24.72 7.38 26.28
CA THR A 22 24.22 6.42 25.29
C THR A 22 24.75 6.70 23.89
N GLN A 23 24.80 5.66 23.05
CA GLN A 23 25.20 5.79 21.64
C GLN A 23 24.27 6.73 20.87
N ALA A 24 22.96 6.68 21.15
CA ALA A 24 21.97 7.56 20.53
C ALA A 24 22.23 9.04 20.84
N GLN A 25 22.74 9.38 22.03
CA GLN A 25 23.13 10.75 22.38
C GLN A 25 24.33 11.24 21.57
N VAL A 26 25.35 10.39 21.36
CA VAL A 26 26.51 10.73 20.53
C VAL A 26 26.08 10.96 19.08
N ILE A 27 25.27 10.06 18.53
CA ILE A 27 24.77 10.16 17.15
C ILE A 27 23.94 11.43 16.99
N THR A 28 23.03 11.70 17.92
CA THR A 28 22.19 12.90 17.93
C THR A 28 23.04 14.18 17.95
N LYS A 29 24.02 14.23 18.86
CA LYS A 29 24.89 15.41 19.06
C LYS A 29 25.76 15.70 17.83
N HIS A 30 26.16 14.68 17.09
CA HIS A 30 27.06 14.81 15.94
C HIS A 30 26.40 14.51 14.59
N LEU A 31 25.05 14.49 14.55
CA LEU A 31 24.30 14.06 13.38
C LEU A 31 24.65 14.87 12.12
N ASP A 32 24.88 16.18 12.22
CA ASP A 32 25.21 17.01 11.04
C ASP A 32 26.52 16.60 10.38
N ILE A 33 27.54 16.32 11.21
CA ILE A 33 28.86 15.89 10.75
C ILE A 33 28.74 14.48 10.13
N LEU A 34 28.01 13.58 10.79
CA LEU A 34 27.80 12.22 10.32
C LEU A 34 27.02 12.20 8.98
N LEU A 35 25.99 13.03 8.85
CA LEU A 35 25.25 13.19 7.59
C LEU A 35 26.14 13.74 6.48
N HIS A 36 27.00 14.71 6.79
CA HIS A 36 27.96 15.22 5.83
C HIS A 36 28.93 14.15 5.36
N LEU A 37 29.45 13.31 6.26
CA LEU A 37 30.37 12.24 5.89
C LEU A 37 29.71 11.12 5.09
N CYS A 38 28.42 10.87 5.29
CA CYS A 38 27.71 9.77 4.64
C CYS A 38 27.04 10.13 3.32
N VAL A 39 26.82 11.42 3.04
CA VAL A 39 26.01 11.86 1.90
C VAL A 39 26.80 12.75 0.93
N ASP A 40 27.76 13.54 1.43
CA ASP A 40 28.47 14.48 0.58
C ASP A 40 29.65 13.81 -0.15
N GLY A 41 29.82 14.14 -1.43
CA GLY A 41 30.94 13.65 -2.24
C GLY A 41 30.77 12.26 -2.83
N ILE A 42 29.59 11.64 -2.68
CA ILE A 42 29.26 10.34 -3.27
C ILE A 42 28.45 10.57 -4.55
N SER A 43 28.78 9.86 -5.63
CA SER A 43 28.01 9.93 -6.88
C SER A 43 26.63 9.29 -6.71
N LYS A 44 25.66 9.68 -7.55
CA LYS A 44 24.32 9.04 -7.52
C LYS A 44 24.41 7.53 -7.75
N GLU A 45 25.29 7.12 -8.66
CA GLU A 45 25.51 5.71 -9.03
C GLU A 45 26.06 4.89 -7.85
N ASP A 46 27.06 5.42 -7.14
CA ASP A 46 27.63 4.76 -5.95
C ASP A 46 26.67 4.77 -4.75
N TRP A 47 25.80 5.78 -4.68
CA TRP A 47 24.78 5.89 -3.64
C TRP A 47 23.69 4.83 -3.80
N THR A 48 23.18 4.64 -5.01
CA THR A 48 22.09 3.69 -5.28
C THR A 48 22.57 2.27 -5.62
N ALA A 49 23.88 2.08 -5.77
CA ALA A 49 24.49 0.77 -5.99
C ALA A 49 24.07 -0.27 -4.94
N GLN A 50 23.78 -1.48 -5.41
CA GLN A 50 23.37 -2.58 -4.54
C GLN A 50 24.45 -2.87 -3.49
N GLY A 51 24.08 -2.74 -2.22
CA GLY A 51 25.02 -2.97 -1.11
C GLY A 51 25.94 -1.80 -0.77
N SER A 52 25.66 -0.60 -1.29
CA SER A 52 26.37 0.64 -0.96
C SER A 52 26.57 0.78 0.56
N LEU A 53 27.84 0.88 0.98
CA LEU A 53 28.21 1.01 2.39
C LEU A 53 27.69 2.32 2.99
N PRO A 54 27.84 3.50 2.33
CA PRO A 54 27.24 4.75 2.80
C PRO A 54 25.72 4.65 3.00
N MET A 55 25.00 3.99 2.10
CA MET A 55 23.56 3.77 2.22
C MET A 55 23.20 2.98 3.50
N ARG A 56 23.94 1.89 3.77
CA ARG A 56 23.72 1.05 4.97
C ARG A 56 24.07 1.79 6.26
N VAL A 57 25.16 2.56 6.24
CA VAL A 57 25.58 3.39 7.37
C VAL A 57 24.54 4.48 7.64
N LEU A 58 24.04 5.17 6.61
CA LEU A 58 22.98 6.16 6.77
C LEU A 58 21.70 5.53 7.33
N ARG A 59 21.29 4.36 6.82
CA ARG A 59 20.14 3.62 7.35
C ARG A 59 20.28 3.37 8.84
N TRP A 60 21.43 2.85 9.26
CA TRP A 60 21.69 2.60 10.67
C TRP A 60 21.62 3.90 11.47
N LEU A 61 22.32 4.95 11.06
CA LEU A 61 22.33 6.26 11.72
C LEU A 61 20.93 6.84 11.90
N VAL A 62 20.13 6.89 10.82
CA VAL A 62 18.78 7.47 10.83
C VAL A 62 17.87 6.72 11.80
N THR A 63 17.96 5.39 11.87
CA THR A 63 17.14 4.59 12.79
C THR A 63 17.48 4.77 14.28
N GLN A 64 18.63 5.35 14.62
CA GLN A 64 19.02 5.62 16.01
C GLN A 64 18.50 6.98 16.53
N VAL A 65 18.02 7.85 15.65
CA VAL A 65 17.62 9.22 16.00
C VAL A 65 16.10 9.32 15.98
N THR A 66 15.52 9.99 16.98
CA THR A 66 14.07 10.20 17.12
C THR A 66 13.78 11.69 17.37
N LEU A 67 12.49 12.05 17.44
CA LEU A 67 12.03 13.42 17.72
C LEU A 67 12.73 13.99 18.98
N PRO A 68 13.22 15.24 18.99
CA PRO A 68 13.13 16.29 17.95
C PRO A 68 14.33 16.35 16.97
N ASN A 69 15.25 15.39 17.01
CA ASN A 69 16.58 15.56 16.44
C ASN A 69 16.70 15.24 14.94
N LEU A 70 15.59 14.82 14.31
CA LEU A 70 15.49 14.58 12.86
C LEU A 70 14.88 15.77 12.09
N GLY A 71 14.42 16.81 12.81
CA GLY A 71 13.74 17.98 12.25
C GLY A 71 14.66 19.09 11.71
N GLY A 72 14.07 20.24 11.38
CA GLY A 72 14.78 21.43 10.87
C GLY A 72 15.61 21.20 9.60
N ASP A 73 16.78 21.84 9.51
CA ASP A 73 17.67 21.81 8.33
C ASP A 73 18.17 20.40 7.97
N LYS A 74 18.21 19.50 8.96
CA LYS A 74 18.61 18.09 8.79
C LYS A 74 17.61 17.32 7.94
N LEU A 75 16.32 17.63 8.08
CA LEU A 75 15.23 16.93 7.40
C LEU A 75 15.38 17.05 5.88
N GLY A 76 15.62 18.26 5.36
CA GLY A 76 15.79 18.46 3.91
C GLY A 76 16.98 17.70 3.34
N ARG A 77 18.09 17.66 4.08
CA ARG A 77 19.29 16.91 3.68
C ARG A 77 19.06 15.40 3.68
N LEU A 78 18.37 14.89 4.70
CA LEU A 78 17.97 13.49 4.78
C LEU A 78 17.04 13.10 3.63
N LEU A 79 16.01 13.90 3.37
CA LEU A 79 15.07 13.66 2.29
C LEU A 79 15.76 13.67 0.92
N LYS A 80 16.67 14.63 0.68
CA LYS A 80 17.50 14.68 -0.52
C LYS A 80 18.34 13.42 -0.72
N ALA A 81 18.85 12.82 0.35
CA ALA A 81 19.61 11.57 0.29
C ALA A 81 18.70 10.33 0.10
N VAL A 82 17.50 10.34 0.68
CA VAL A 82 16.60 9.18 0.71
C VAL A 82 15.77 9.05 -0.57
N PHE A 83 15.34 10.14 -1.22
CA PHE A 83 14.48 10.05 -2.42
C PHE A 83 15.10 9.32 -3.61
N PRO A 84 16.38 9.54 -3.96
CA PRO A 84 17.00 8.78 -5.06
C PRO A 84 16.97 7.27 -4.83
N LEU A 85 16.95 6.81 -3.57
CA LEU A 85 16.83 5.39 -3.24
C LEU A 85 15.40 4.90 -3.44
N VAL A 86 14.40 5.69 -3.04
CA VAL A 86 12.98 5.37 -3.22
C VAL A 86 12.59 5.31 -4.70
N GLU A 87 13.22 6.16 -5.52
CA GLU A 87 13.02 6.23 -6.97
C GLU A 87 13.89 5.24 -7.76
N ASP A 88 14.77 4.48 -7.10
CA ASP A 88 15.66 3.54 -7.78
C ASP A 88 14.89 2.35 -8.37
N LEU A 89 15.38 1.82 -9.49
CA LEU A 89 14.77 0.67 -10.19
C LEU A 89 15.10 -0.67 -9.51
N ASN A 90 16.08 -0.71 -8.61
CA ASN A 90 16.44 -1.91 -7.86
C ASN A 90 15.63 -2.03 -6.58
N ASP A 91 14.82 -3.09 -6.47
CA ASP A 91 13.96 -3.37 -5.32
C ASP A 91 14.70 -3.34 -3.97
N SER A 92 15.94 -3.83 -3.92
CA SER A 92 16.73 -3.90 -2.68
C SER A 92 17.18 -2.52 -2.20
N THR A 93 17.47 -1.61 -3.14
CA THR A 93 17.79 -0.21 -2.89
C THR A 93 16.53 0.56 -2.50
N GLN A 94 15.44 0.34 -3.23
CA GLN A 94 14.14 0.94 -2.95
C GLN A 94 13.63 0.59 -1.55
N LEU A 95 13.74 -0.67 -1.13
CA LEU A 95 13.32 -1.10 0.20
C LEU A 95 14.07 -0.36 1.32
N VAL A 96 15.38 -0.16 1.17
CA VAL A 96 16.19 0.60 2.14
C VAL A 96 15.76 2.05 2.20
N GLY A 97 15.51 2.69 1.05
CA GLY A 97 14.96 4.04 0.97
C GLY A 97 13.61 4.16 1.69
N MET A 98 12.68 3.25 1.42
CA MET A 98 11.35 3.22 2.03
C MET A 98 11.40 3.03 3.56
N HIS A 99 12.30 2.19 4.07
CA HIS A 99 12.49 2.01 5.51
C HIS A 99 12.99 3.29 6.20
N MET A 100 14.01 3.95 5.64
CA MET A 100 14.54 5.20 6.19
C MET A 100 13.48 6.30 6.16
N LEU A 101 12.76 6.41 5.05
CA LEU A 101 11.71 7.39 4.90
C LEU A 101 10.58 7.18 5.90
N ARG A 102 10.11 5.95 6.08
CA ARG A 102 9.11 5.61 7.10
C ARG A 102 9.56 6.09 8.48
N HIS A 103 10.80 5.78 8.86
CA HIS A 103 11.35 6.20 10.15
C HIS A 103 11.35 7.72 10.30
N ILE A 104 11.79 8.46 9.28
CA ILE A 104 11.79 9.93 9.27
C ILE A 104 10.37 10.45 9.50
N VAL A 105 9.40 9.99 8.71
CA VAL A 105 7.99 10.43 8.81
C VAL A 105 7.41 10.20 10.21
N PHE A 106 7.74 9.09 10.86
CA PHE A 106 7.26 8.80 12.22
C PHE A 106 7.95 9.63 13.31
N ASN A 107 9.09 10.26 13.04
CA ASN A 107 9.94 10.89 14.04
C ASN A 107 10.20 12.40 13.81
N VAL A 108 9.48 13.05 12.90
CA VAL A 108 9.47 14.52 12.75
C VAL A 108 8.06 15.08 12.92
N THR A 109 7.95 16.37 13.24
CA THR A 109 6.63 16.98 13.46
C THR A 109 5.85 17.12 12.15
N ALA A 110 4.52 17.08 12.22
CA ALA A 110 3.65 17.33 11.06
C ALA A 110 3.92 18.71 10.42
N THR A 111 4.28 19.71 11.23
CA THR A 111 4.66 21.05 10.77
C THR A 111 5.95 21.06 9.96
N GLU A 112 6.96 20.28 10.33
CA GLU A 112 8.23 20.18 9.59
C GLU A 112 8.07 19.37 8.30
N LEU A 113 7.26 18.32 8.33
CA LEU A 113 6.87 17.54 7.16
C LEU A 113 6.11 18.40 6.13
N ARG A 114 5.26 19.33 6.60
CA ARG A 114 4.47 20.21 5.72
C ARG A 114 5.35 21.04 4.77
N TRP A 115 6.53 21.49 5.22
CA TRP A 115 7.47 22.24 4.39
C TRP A 115 8.05 21.42 3.23
N TYR A 116 8.00 20.09 3.31
CA TYR A 116 8.38 19.15 2.26
C TYR A 116 7.15 18.46 1.63
N GLY A 117 5.98 19.09 1.76
CA GLY A 117 4.65 18.52 1.50
C GLY A 117 4.46 17.85 0.14
N VAL A 118 5.15 18.29 -0.92
CA VAL A 118 5.07 17.63 -2.25
C VAL A 118 5.66 16.22 -2.23
N VAL A 119 6.76 16.00 -1.52
CA VAL A 119 7.46 14.71 -1.55
C VAL A 119 7.00 13.77 -0.44
N LEU A 120 6.48 14.34 0.65
CA LEU A 120 5.80 13.58 1.69
C LEU A 120 4.38 13.22 1.33
N ALA A 121 3.66 14.01 0.53
CA ALA A 121 2.34 13.61 0.06
C ALA A 121 2.40 12.45 -0.95
N MET A 122 3.56 12.13 -1.53
CA MET A 122 3.76 10.86 -2.24
C MET A 122 3.76 9.64 -1.30
N LEU A 123 4.03 9.82 0.01
CA LEU A 123 4.44 8.72 0.91
C LEU A 123 3.76 8.73 2.31
N ALA A 124 3.18 9.85 2.72
CA ALA A 124 2.49 10.07 3.99
C ALA A 124 1.08 10.55 3.68
N VAL A 125 0.12 9.74 4.11
CA VAL A 125 -1.27 10.16 4.15
C VAL A 125 -1.44 11.11 5.32
N GLY A 126 -1.85 12.34 5.00
CA GLY A 126 -2.16 13.36 5.99
C GLY A 126 -1.84 14.75 5.46
N SER A 127 -2.90 15.54 5.24
CA SER A 127 -2.93 17.01 5.09
C SER A 127 -2.23 17.64 3.86
N ASP A 128 -2.81 17.45 2.68
CA ASP A 128 -3.50 18.47 1.85
C ASP A 128 -3.91 17.78 0.53
N LEU A 129 -5.11 18.05 0.02
CA LEU A 129 -5.80 17.21 -0.97
C LEU A 129 -5.21 17.22 -2.40
N GLN A 130 -4.22 18.06 -2.71
CA GLN A 130 -3.70 18.18 -4.09
C GLN A 130 -2.68 17.12 -4.52
N PRO A 131 -1.65 16.74 -3.73
CA PRO A 131 -0.68 15.73 -4.16
C PRO A 131 -1.15 14.29 -3.88
N TYR A 132 -2.22 14.13 -3.11
CA TYR A 132 -2.93 12.86 -2.96
C TYR A 132 -3.51 12.40 -4.31
N ASP A 133 -4.08 13.33 -5.09
CA ASP A 133 -4.64 13.05 -6.42
C ASP A 133 -3.59 12.54 -7.41
N ASP A 134 -2.42 13.18 -7.45
CA ASP A 134 -1.34 12.79 -8.36
C ASP A 134 -0.76 11.42 -7.98
N CYS A 135 -0.58 11.17 -6.68
CA CYS A 135 -0.08 9.88 -6.21
C CYS A 135 -1.09 8.76 -6.42
N PHE A 136 -2.37 8.99 -6.09
CA PHE A 136 -3.45 8.03 -6.31
C PHE A 136 -3.58 7.68 -7.79
N LEU A 137 -3.55 8.67 -8.66
CA LEU A 137 -3.63 8.48 -10.12
C LEU A 137 -2.41 7.72 -10.66
N ARG A 138 -1.20 8.03 -10.18
CA ARG A 138 0.00 7.29 -10.57
C ARG A 138 -0.07 5.83 -10.15
N VAL A 139 -0.38 5.54 -8.88
CA VAL A 139 -0.52 4.16 -8.40
C VAL A 139 -1.61 3.42 -9.17
N LEU A 140 -2.71 4.10 -9.50
CA LEU A 140 -3.79 3.52 -10.28
C LEU A 140 -3.35 3.20 -11.73
N ASN A 141 -2.62 4.12 -12.38
CA ASN A 141 -2.05 3.91 -13.70
C ASN A 141 -1.03 2.77 -13.70
N ASP A 142 -0.12 2.74 -12.73
CA ASP A 142 0.90 1.70 -12.58
C ASP A 142 0.23 0.33 -12.37
N ALA A 143 -0.79 0.26 -11.51
CA ALA A 143 -1.59 -0.95 -11.31
C ALA A 143 -2.28 -1.43 -12.60
N SER A 144 -2.75 -0.49 -13.44
CA SER A 144 -3.44 -0.80 -14.70
C SER A 144 -2.49 -1.38 -15.76
N LEU A 145 -1.23 -0.91 -15.79
CA LEU A 145 -0.21 -1.33 -16.74
C LEU A 145 0.62 -2.52 -16.22
N CYS A 146 0.48 -2.86 -14.94
CA CYS A 146 1.23 -3.93 -14.30
C CYS A 146 0.75 -5.32 -14.79
N SER A 147 1.67 -6.04 -15.43
CA SER A 147 1.48 -7.45 -15.84
C SER A 147 1.85 -8.45 -14.75
N ASP A 148 2.74 -8.08 -13.83
CA ASP A 148 3.16 -8.93 -12.73
C ASP A 148 2.10 -8.98 -11.61
N VAL A 149 1.69 -10.19 -11.25
CA VAL A 149 0.62 -10.42 -10.28
C VAL A 149 1.00 -9.99 -8.87
N HIS A 150 2.26 -10.16 -8.46
CA HIS A 150 2.73 -9.81 -7.13
C HIS A 150 2.83 -8.29 -6.96
N LEU A 151 3.36 -7.59 -7.98
CA LEU A 151 3.38 -6.13 -7.99
C LEU A 151 1.96 -5.55 -8.01
N ARG A 152 1.06 -6.14 -8.80
CA ARG A 152 -0.35 -5.72 -8.84
C ARG A 152 -1.01 -5.85 -7.47
N ARG A 153 -0.74 -6.93 -6.71
CA ARG A 153 -1.21 -7.05 -5.32
C ARG A 153 -0.72 -5.91 -4.43
N ILE A 154 0.58 -5.58 -4.50
CA ILE A 154 1.15 -4.47 -3.73
C ILE A 154 0.43 -3.16 -4.05
N TYR A 155 0.17 -2.87 -5.33
CA TYR A 155 -0.59 -1.70 -5.73
C TYR A 155 -2.02 -1.71 -5.18
N LEU A 156 -2.73 -2.84 -5.25
CA LEU A 156 -4.08 -2.96 -4.71
C LEU A 156 -4.15 -2.74 -3.20
N VAL A 157 -3.23 -3.33 -2.43
CA VAL A 157 -3.14 -3.13 -0.97
C VAL A 157 -2.86 -1.66 -0.63
N ARG A 158 -2.01 -1.00 -1.42
CA ARG A 158 -1.74 0.44 -1.27
C ARG A 158 -2.97 1.29 -1.61
N LEU A 159 -3.67 0.99 -2.71
CA LEU A 159 -4.91 1.66 -3.09
C LEU A 159 -5.98 1.50 -2.00
N ARG A 160 -6.15 0.29 -1.44
CA ARG A 160 -7.06 0.04 -0.32
C ARG A 160 -6.75 0.91 0.88
N SER A 161 -5.49 0.91 1.31
CA SER A 161 -5.02 1.75 2.43
C SER A 161 -5.26 3.24 2.17
N ALA A 162 -5.13 3.67 0.91
CA ALA A 162 -5.38 5.04 0.49
C ALA A 162 -6.89 5.36 0.58
N ILE A 163 -7.76 4.49 0.06
CA ILE A 163 -9.23 4.61 0.11
C ILE A 163 -9.73 4.69 1.55
N GLU A 164 -9.26 3.82 2.44
CA GLU A 164 -9.64 3.84 3.87
C GLU A 164 -9.34 5.20 4.51
N ARG A 165 -8.17 5.78 4.17
CA ARG A 165 -7.73 7.04 4.76
C ARG A 165 -8.35 8.28 4.09
N MET A 166 -8.85 8.17 2.86
CA MET A 166 -9.67 9.25 2.27
C MET A 166 -10.95 9.51 3.07
N GLY A 167 -11.42 8.50 3.81
CA GLY A 167 -12.60 8.58 4.66
C GLY A 167 -13.91 8.53 3.86
N ALA A 168 -14.89 7.82 4.42
CA ALA A 168 -16.28 7.93 4.01
C ALA A 168 -16.94 9.16 4.65
N PRO A 169 -17.99 9.75 4.05
CA PRO A 169 -18.64 9.36 2.80
C PRO A 169 -18.40 10.33 1.62
N HIS A 170 -17.49 11.29 1.74
CA HIS A 170 -17.45 12.45 0.82
C HIS A 170 -16.07 12.79 0.25
N SER A 171 -15.14 11.83 0.09
CA SER A 171 -13.96 12.15 -0.70
C SER A 171 -14.36 12.29 -2.17
N LEU A 172 -14.61 13.54 -2.60
CA LEU A 172 -14.82 13.94 -4.01
C LEU A 172 -13.77 13.31 -4.93
N HIS A 173 -12.58 13.06 -4.40
CA HIS A 173 -11.45 12.39 -5.06
C HIS A 173 -11.71 10.92 -5.37
N LEU A 174 -12.26 10.12 -4.43
CA LEU A 174 -12.62 8.74 -4.73
C LEU A 174 -13.69 8.67 -5.82
N VAL A 175 -14.67 9.58 -5.79
CA VAL A 175 -15.70 9.68 -6.85
C VAL A 175 -15.08 10.06 -8.19
N ARG A 176 -14.12 11.00 -8.21
CA ARG A 176 -13.42 11.44 -9.43
C ARG A 176 -12.68 10.30 -10.12
N TYR A 177 -12.09 9.38 -9.36
CA TYR A 177 -11.31 8.26 -9.87
C TYR A 177 -12.03 6.91 -9.79
N LEU A 178 -13.32 6.90 -9.47
CA LEU A 178 -14.09 5.68 -9.24
C LEU A 178 -14.06 4.76 -10.48
N GLN A 179 -14.35 5.31 -11.65
CA GLN A 179 -14.39 4.52 -12.89
C GLN A 179 -13.03 3.88 -13.24
N PRO A 180 -11.90 4.62 -13.28
CA PRO A 180 -10.60 3.97 -13.52
C PRO A 180 -10.19 3.01 -12.38
N LEU A 181 -10.57 3.27 -11.13
CA LEU A 181 -10.36 2.33 -10.03
C LEU A 181 -11.13 1.02 -10.23
N LEU A 182 -12.43 1.09 -10.52
CA LEU A 182 -13.25 -0.08 -10.82
C LEU A 182 -12.69 -0.85 -12.03
N LYS A 183 -12.23 -0.15 -13.07
CA LYS A 183 -11.59 -0.80 -14.22
C LYS A 183 -10.39 -1.66 -13.81
N VAL A 184 -9.51 -1.15 -12.94
CA VAL A 184 -8.34 -1.91 -12.46
C VAL A 184 -8.75 -3.10 -11.60
N LEU A 185 -9.72 -2.90 -10.69
CA LEU A 185 -10.21 -3.94 -9.79
C LEU A 185 -10.93 -5.07 -10.54
N LEU A 186 -11.87 -4.72 -11.42
CA LEU A 186 -12.65 -5.70 -12.17
C LEU A 186 -11.78 -6.44 -13.21
N ALA A 187 -10.76 -5.79 -13.77
CA ALA A 187 -9.77 -6.48 -14.61
C ALA A 187 -8.91 -7.48 -13.83
N SER A 188 -8.71 -7.29 -12.52
CA SER A 188 -8.02 -8.27 -11.68
C SER A 188 -8.80 -9.58 -11.52
N PHE A 189 -10.12 -9.57 -11.71
CA PHE A 189 -10.97 -10.76 -11.60
C PHE A 189 -10.85 -11.72 -12.79
N GLU A 190 -10.04 -11.39 -13.80
CA GLU A 190 -9.66 -12.31 -14.89
C GLU A 190 -8.47 -13.22 -14.51
N SER A 191 -7.84 -12.97 -13.37
CA SER A 191 -6.72 -13.77 -12.90
C SER A 191 -7.17 -15.07 -12.22
N VAL A 192 -6.35 -16.12 -12.34
CA VAL A 192 -6.49 -17.37 -11.56
C VAL A 192 -5.71 -17.35 -10.24
N ASN A 193 -4.99 -16.25 -9.94
CA ASN A 193 -4.24 -16.12 -8.70
C ASN A 193 -5.16 -15.73 -7.54
N ALA A 194 -5.42 -16.68 -6.65
CA ALA A 194 -6.37 -16.50 -5.56
C ALA A 194 -6.00 -15.35 -4.61
N ASP A 195 -4.72 -15.12 -4.33
CA ASP A 195 -4.32 -14.02 -3.46
C ASP A 195 -4.60 -12.65 -4.09
N LEU A 196 -4.38 -12.50 -5.41
CA LEU A 196 -4.73 -11.29 -6.15
C LEU A 196 -6.24 -11.05 -6.11
N LEU A 197 -7.03 -12.11 -6.27
CA LEU A 197 -8.49 -12.03 -6.20
C LEU A 197 -8.96 -11.58 -4.81
N ILE A 198 -8.36 -12.11 -3.73
CA ILE A 198 -8.64 -11.66 -2.36
C ILE A 198 -8.30 -10.18 -2.20
N ASP A 199 -7.09 -9.76 -2.59
CA ASP A 199 -6.66 -8.37 -2.45
C ASP A 199 -7.55 -7.41 -3.28
N ALA A 200 -7.96 -7.81 -4.48
CA ALA A 200 -8.88 -7.06 -5.32
C ALA A 200 -10.29 -6.97 -4.71
N LEU A 201 -10.85 -8.08 -4.22
CA LEU A 201 -12.17 -8.10 -3.59
C LEU A 201 -12.21 -7.24 -2.32
N GLN A 202 -11.21 -7.32 -1.45
CA GLN A 202 -11.12 -6.48 -0.25
C GLN A 202 -10.99 -4.99 -0.60
N THR A 203 -10.25 -4.68 -1.67
CA THR A 203 -10.13 -3.31 -2.16
C THR A 203 -11.45 -2.81 -2.75
N LEU A 204 -12.19 -3.67 -3.47
CA LEU A 204 -13.52 -3.38 -3.99
C LEU A 204 -14.53 -3.18 -2.86
N GLU A 205 -14.54 -4.03 -1.83
CA GLU A 205 -15.38 -3.89 -0.64
C GLU A 205 -15.18 -2.52 0.02
N THR A 206 -13.92 -2.12 0.20
CA THR A 206 -13.54 -0.81 0.74
C THR A 206 -14.00 0.33 -0.18
N THR A 207 -13.86 0.15 -1.49
CA THR A 207 -14.30 1.11 -2.52
C THR A 207 -15.82 1.31 -2.47
N VAL A 208 -16.59 0.21 -2.41
CA VAL A 208 -18.06 0.25 -2.35
C VAL A 208 -18.52 1.00 -1.10
N ARG A 209 -17.91 0.74 0.07
CA ARG A 209 -18.22 1.50 1.29
C ARG A 209 -17.83 2.96 1.21
N GLY A 210 -16.70 3.28 0.60
CA GLY A 210 -16.20 4.66 0.48
C GLY A 210 -16.97 5.50 -0.55
N ALA A 211 -17.45 4.88 -1.62
CA ALA A 211 -18.09 5.54 -2.76
C ALA A 211 -19.59 5.22 -2.91
N TRP A 212 -20.23 4.69 -1.86
CA TRP A 212 -21.59 4.15 -1.88
C TRP A 212 -22.65 5.03 -2.60
N PRO A 213 -22.63 6.38 -2.55
CA PRO A 213 -23.65 7.18 -3.25
C PRO A 213 -23.58 7.07 -4.78
N ARG A 214 -22.45 6.60 -5.33
CA ARG A 214 -22.21 6.48 -6.78
C ARG A 214 -22.17 5.03 -7.26
N ILE A 215 -22.09 4.06 -6.35
CA ILE A 215 -22.07 2.63 -6.68
C ILE A 215 -23.31 2.14 -7.47
N PRO A 216 -24.55 2.64 -7.25
CA PRO A 216 -25.70 2.17 -8.03
C PRO A 216 -25.56 2.31 -9.56
N ALA A 217 -24.78 3.29 -10.04
CA ALA A 217 -24.49 3.44 -11.47
C ALA A 217 -23.55 2.35 -12.03
N HIS A 218 -22.81 1.67 -11.14
CA HIS A 218 -21.79 0.66 -11.44
C HIS A 218 -22.18 -0.74 -10.92
N SER A 219 -23.42 -0.94 -10.45
CA SER A 219 -23.85 -2.19 -9.83
C SER A 219 -23.73 -3.39 -10.77
N GLU A 220 -24.08 -3.22 -12.04
CA GLU A 220 -24.02 -4.29 -13.05
C GLU A 220 -22.59 -4.77 -13.31
N GLU A 221 -21.64 -3.86 -13.55
CA GLU A 221 -20.23 -4.23 -13.77
C GLU A 221 -19.59 -4.86 -12.53
N ILE A 222 -19.96 -4.39 -11.34
CA ILE A 222 -19.50 -4.96 -10.08
C ILE A 222 -20.06 -6.37 -9.88
N VAL A 223 -21.37 -6.56 -10.05
CA VAL A 223 -22.03 -7.87 -9.90
C VAL A 223 -21.43 -8.87 -10.89
N VAL A 224 -21.34 -8.52 -12.17
CA VAL A 224 -20.74 -9.39 -13.20
C VAL A 224 -19.29 -9.72 -12.85
N GLY A 225 -18.49 -8.74 -12.44
CA GLY A 225 -17.10 -8.95 -12.05
C GLY A 225 -16.95 -9.88 -10.85
N VAL A 226 -17.75 -9.69 -9.80
CA VAL A 226 -17.73 -10.56 -8.61
C VAL A 226 -18.14 -11.98 -8.97
N PHE A 227 -19.16 -12.15 -9.84
CA PHE A 227 -19.57 -13.48 -10.30
C PHE A 227 -18.51 -14.20 -11.15
N ARG A 228 -17.56 -13.50 -11.79
CA ARG A 228 -16.39 -14.15 -12.40
C ARG A 228 -15.54 -14.87 -11.35
N VAL A 229 -15.37 -14.26 -10.16
CA VAL A 229 -14.63 -14.87 -9.05
C VAL A 229 -15.41 -16.04 -8.43
N VAL A 230 -16.74 -15.91 -8.30
CA VAL A 230 -17.60 -17.01 -7.86
C VAL A 230 -17.53 -18.18 -8.84
N ALA A 231 -17.58 -17.91 -10.15
CA ALA A 231 -17.43 -18.94 -11.18
C ALA A 231 -16.05 -19.60 -11.13
N PHE A 232 -14.97 -18.83 -10.89
CA PHE A 232 -13.64 -19.40 -10.63
C PHE A 232 -13.65 -20.34 -9.42
N CYS A 233 -14.39 -20.02 -8.36
CA CYS A 233 -14.47 -20.89 -7.19
C CYS A 233 -15.31 -22.16 -7.43
N GLU A 234 -16.47 -22.04 -8.09
CA GLU A 234 -17.49 -23.10 -8.16
C GLU A 234 -17.44 -23.96 -9.42
N MET A 235 -16.88 -23.42 -10.51
CA MET A 235 -16.87 -24.12 -11.81
C MET A 235 -15.46 -24.55 -12.23
N PHE A 236 -14.41 -24.03 -11.59
CA PHE A 236 -13.04 -24.36 -11.96
C PHE A 236 -12.53 -25.58 -11.19
N ASP A 237 -12.60 -26.74 -11.83
CA ASP A 237 -12.04 -28.00 -11.33
C ASP A 237 -10.53 -28.10 -11.67
N GLY A 238 -9.75 -27.12 -11.22
CA GLY A 238 -8.31 -27.05 -11.52
C GLY A 238 -7.51 -28.22 -10.93
N THR A 239 -6.45 -28.64 -11.62
CA THR A 239 -5.39 -29.46 -11.03
C THR A 239 -4.41 -28.57 -10.24
N PRO A 240 -3.89 -28.99 -9.06
CA PRO A 240 -2.86 -28.25 -8.33
C PRO A 240 -1.68 -27.92 -9.25
N PRO A 241 -1.05 -26.73 -9.15
CA PRO A 241 -1.11 -25.77 -8.05
C PRO A 241 -2.11 -24.61 -8.23
N HIS A 242 -2.91 -24.57 -9.29
CA HIS A 242 -3.78 -23.44 -9.62
C HIS A 242 -5.17 -23.50 -8.97
N ALA A 243 -5.54 -24.66 -8.42
CA ALA A 243 -6.77 -24.80 -7.66
C ALA A 243 -6.60 -24.15 -6.27
N PRO A 244 -7.49 -23.23 -5.86
CA PRO A 244 -7.46 -22.68 -4.51
C PRO A 244 -7.66 -23.79 -3.49
N SER A 245 -6.96 -23.70 -2.35
CA SER A 245 -7.27 -24.57 -1.21
C SER A 245 -8.69 -24.33 -0.72
N VAL A 246 -9.26 -25.29 0.01
CA VAL A 246 -10.64 -25.17 0.54
C VAL A 246 -10.81 -23.89 1.37
N ASP A 247 -9.83 -23.55 2.21
CA ASP A 247 -9.87 -22.35 3.05
C ASP A 247 -9.82 -21.05 2.23
N ILE A 248 -8.99 -21.01 1.18
CA ILE A 248 -8.87 -19.86 0.29
C ILE A 248 -10.15 -19.70 -0.55
N LYS A 249 -10.69 -20.82 -1.07
CA LYS A 249 -11.98 -20.83 -1.79
C LYS A 249 -13.09 -20.26 -0.90
N GLN A 250 -13.19 -20.70 0.35
CA GLN A 250 -14.19 -20.18 1.29
C GLN A 250 -13.99 -18.68 1.55
N THR A 251 -12.76 -18.24 1.76
CA THR A 251 -12.43 -16.82 1.97
C THR A 251 -12.85 -15.94 0.78
N LEU A 252 -12.63 -16.43 -0.45
CA LEU A 252 -13.08 -15.76 -1.68
C LEU A 252 -14.61 -15.64 -1.72
N LEU A 253 -15.32 -16.76 -1.54
CA LEU A 253 -16.79 -16.78 -1.56
C LEU A 253 -17.41 -15.87 -0.48
N ASP A 254 -16.86 -15.89 0.73
CA ASP A 254 -17.32 -15.03 1.83
C ASP A 254 -17.10 -13.54 1.51
N THR A 255 -15.98 -13.20 0.86
CA THR A 255 -15.68 -11.82 0.48
C THR A 255 -16.56 -11.37 -0.70
N CYS A 256 -16.80 -12.24 -1.69
CA CYS A 256 -17.77 -12.01 -2.76
C CYS A 256 -19.17 -11.73 -2.19
N ALA A 257 -19.61 -12.55 -1.23
CA ALA A 257 -20.91 -12.40 -0.59
C ALA A 257 -21.05 -11.05 0.11
N LYS A 258 -20.02 -10.61 0.85
CA LYS A 258 -20.00 -9.29 1.48
C LYS A 258 -20.13 -8.15 0.48
N VAL A 259 -19.40 -8.20 -0.64
CA VAL A 259 -19.46 -7.16 -1.67
C VAL A 259 -20.85 -7.13 -2.32
N LEU A 260 -21.41 -8.29 -2.68
CA LEU A 260 -22.76 -8.37 -3.28
C LEU A 260 -23.82 -7.87 -2.31
N GLN A 261 -23.71 -8.18 -1.01
CA GLN A 261 -24.63 -7.66 -0.01
C GLN A 261 -24.54 -6.13 0.10
N LEU A 262 -23.33 -5.55 0.10
CA LEU A 262 -23.18 -4.10 0.09
C LEU A 262 -23.83 -3.44 -1.14
N VAL A 263 -23.71 -4.06 -2.32
CA VAL A 263 -24.35 -3.53 -3.54
C VAL A 263 -25.87 -3.69 -3.47
N ARG A 264 -26.36 -4.83 -2.97
CA ARG A 264 -27.78 -5.11 -2.76
C ARG A 264 -28.42 -4.15 -1.77
N ASP A 265 -27.72 -3.80 -0.69
CA ASP A 265 -28.19 -2.82 0.31
C ASP A 265 -28.39 -1.42 -0.30
N LEU A 266 -27.68 -1.11 -1.40
CA LEU A 266 -27.79 0.16 -2.12
C LEU A 266 -28.86 0.16 -3.22
N ASP A 267 -29.12 -0.99 -3.85
CA ASP A 267 -30.12 -1.17 -4.90
C ASP A 267 -30.63 -2.63 -4.94
N GLN A 268 -31.53 -2.95 -4.02
CA GLN A 268 -32.01 -4.32 -3.82
C GLN A 268 -32.74 -4.85 -5.06
N ALA A 269 -33.65 -4.07 -5.64
CA ALA A 269 -34.49 -4.52 -6.76
C ALA A 269 -33.65 -4.89 -7.99
N ARG A 270 -32.73 -4.00 -8.40
CA ARG A 270 -31.88 -4.25 -9.57
C ARG A 270 -30.88 -5.38 -9.30
N THR A 271 -30.32 -5.43 -8.10
CA THR A 271 -29.32 -6.46 -7.75
C THR A 271 -29.96 -7.85 -7.70
N ASP A 272 -31.15 -7.97 -7.10
CA ASP A 272 -31.89 -9.24 -7.04
C ASP A 272 -32.31 -9.71 -8.44
N GLU A 273 -32.73 -8.79 -9.33
CA GLU A 273 -33.01 -9.12 -10.73
C GLU A 273 -31.79 -9.72 -11.45
N MET A 274 -30.62 -9.10 -11.30
CA MET A 274 -29.37 -9.58 -11.91
C MET A 274 -28.96 -10.95 -11.35
N ILE A 275 -29.01 -11.12 -10.02
CA ILE A 275 -28.64 -12.39 -9.36
C ILE A 275 -29.59 -13.51 -9.79
N ASN A 276 -30.90 -13.25 -9.85
CA ASN A 276 -31.89 -14.24 -10.28
C ASN A 276 -31.70 -14.64 -11.74
N LYS A 277 -31.33 -13.69 -12.61
CA LYS A 277 -30.99 -14.00 -14.00
C LYS A 277 -29.75 -14.91 -14.10
N ILE A 278 -28.70 -14.62 -13.34
CA ILE A 278 -27.48 -15.45 -13.30
C ILE A 278 -27.79 -16.86 -12.79
N SER A 279 -28.61 -16.98 -11.72
CA SER A 279 -29.05 -18.27 -11.20
C SER A 279 -29.82 -19.06 -12.28
N ALA A 280 -30.80 -18.43 -12.93
CA ALA A 280 -31.58 -19.10 -13.98
C ALA A 280 -30.72 -19.59 -15.16
N GLU A 281 -29.67 -18.86 -15.52
CA GLU A 281 -28.78 -19.19 -16.64
C GLU A 281 -27.63 -20.15 -16.25
N CYS A 282 -27.23 -20.21 -14.98
CA CYS A 282 -26.04 -20.95 -14.52
C CYS A 282 -26.28 -21.73 -13.22
N ARG A 283 -26.78 -22.97 -13.37
CA ARG A 283 -27.12 -23.87 -12.25
C ARG A 283 -26.04 -24.09 -11.18
N PRO A 284 -24.73 -24.20 -11.51
CA PRO A 284 -23.69 -24.36 -10.49
C PRO A 284 -23.65 -23.21 -9.47
N LEU A 285 -24.13 -22.03 -9.85
CA LEU A 285 -24.10 -20.83 -9.02
C LEU A 285 -25.37 -20.66 -8.17
N ASP A 286 -26.43 -21.46 -8.41
CA ASP A 286 -27.73 -21.36 -7.75
C ASP A 286 -27.64 -21.32 -6.24
N ARG A 287 -26.80 -22.18 -5.66
CA ARG A 287 -26.63 -22.26 -4.21
C ARG A 287 -26.07 -20.96 -3.65
N PHE A 288 -25.10 -20.36 -4.33
CA PHE A 288 -24.50 -19.11 -3.92
C PHE A 288 -25.49 -17.95 -4.10
N CYS A 289 -26.17 -17.88 -5.25
CA CYS A 289 -27.21 -16.88 -5.52
C CYS A 289 -28.32 -16.90 -4.46
N ALA A 290 -28.82 -18.09 -4.11
CA ALA A 290 -29.85 -18.26 -3.09
C ALA A 290 -29.39 -17.75 -1.72
N GLN A 291 -28.12 -17.96 -1.35
CA GLN A 291 -27.56 -17.46 -0.09
C GLN A 291 -27.55 -15.93 -0.02
N ILE A 292 -27.24 -15.24 -1.12
CA ILE A 292 -27.23 -13.77 -1.16
C ILE A 292 -28.66 -13.22 -1.07
N VAL A 293 -29.61 -13.78 -1.82
CA VAL A 293 -31.00 -13.29 -1.85
C VAL A 293 -31.73 -13.55 -0.52
N THR A 294 -31.43 -14.66 0.17
CA THR A 294 -32.08 -15.03 1.44
C THR A 294 -31.53 -14.33 2.67
N GLN A 295 -30.37 -13.66 2.60
CA GLN A 295 -29.87 -12.81 3.69
C GLN A 295 -30.69 -11.50 3.78
N GLU A 296 -31.96 -11.60 4.19
CA GLU A 296 -32.79 -10.48 4.61
C GLU A 296 -32.51 -10.12 6.08
N LYS A 297 -31.99 -8.90 6.28
CA LYS A 297 -31.99 -8.09 7.52
C LYS A 297 -31.88 -8.83 8.86
N ARG A 298 -30.67 -8.81 9.43
CA ARG A 298 -30.49 -8.66 10.87
C ARG A 298 -30.03 -7.24 11.18
#